data_AF-A0A354P9Z4-F1
#
_entry.id   AF-A0A354P9Z4-F1
#
_cell.length_a   1.000
_cell.length_b   1.000
_cell.length_c   1.000
_cell.angle_alpha   90.00
_cell.angle_beta   90.00
_cell.angle_gamma   90.00
#
_symmetry.space_group_name_H-M   'P 1'
#
loop_
_entity.id
_entity.type
_entity.pdbx_description
1 polymer ?
#
loop_
_entity_poly.entity_id
_entity_poly.type
_entity_poly.pdbx_seq_one_letter_code
_entity_poly.pdbx_strand_id
1 'polypeptide(L)'
;TRWEATTGSPLPLGGIIARRTLGDEVIGRVQAVIGDSIEYAIADRDAALPTMRRHAQEFDDDVLMQHVDLYVNQWTRDLGDAGVAALKRLTQEARKVGIVGPANELKVF
;
A
#
# COMPACT_ATOMS: atom_id res chain seq x y z
N THR A 1 -0.56 -16.04 -7.78
CA THR A 1 -0.03 -16.55 -6.47
C THR A 1 -0.94 -17.65 -5.90
N ARG A 2 -0.54 -18.40 -4.84
CA ARG A 2 -1.45 -19.35 -4.16
C ARG A 2 -2.71 -18.65 -3.64
N TRP A 3 -2.55 -17.42 -3.15
CA TRP A 3 -3.65 -16.58 -2.67
C TRP A 3 -4.67 -16.30 -3.77
N GLU A 4 -4.23 -15.78 -4.93
CA GLU A 4 -5.12 -15.50 -6.06
C GLU A 4 -5.83 -16.76 -6.56
N ALA A 5 -5.10 -17.88 -6.66
CA ALA A 5 -5.68 -19.15 -7.09
C ALA A 5 -6.78 -19.65 -6.12
N THR A 6 -6.67 -19.34 -4.83
CA THR A 6 -7.61 -19.80 -3.80
C THR A 6 -8.77 -18.82 -3.58
N THR A 7 -8.53 -17.51 -3.75
CA THR A 7 -9.48 -16.45 -3.37
C THR A 7 -10.09 -15.71 -4.55
N GLY A 8 -9.48 -15.83 -5.74
CA GLY A 8 -9.85 -15.03 -6.92
C GLY A 8 -9.57 -13.53 -6.75
N SER A 9 -8.77 -13.14 -5.76
CA SER A 9 -8.51 -11.75 -5.39
C SER A 9 -7.01 -11.47 -5.37
N PRO A 10 -6.58 -10.23 -5.71
CA PRO A 10 -5.21 -9.78 -5.43
C PRO A 10 -4.89 -9.93 -3.94
N LEU A 11 -3.61 -10.05 -3.61
CA LEU A 11 -3.12 -10.11 -2.23
C LEU A 11 -2.75 -8.70 -1.75
N PRO A 12 -3.44 -8.12 -0.75
CA PRO A 12 -2.97 -6.90 -0.10
C PRO A 12 -1.69 -7.18 0.69
N LEU A 13 -0.60 -6.47 0.37
CA LEU A 13 0.70 -6.67 1.01
C LEU A 13 0.99 -5.66 2.12
N GLY A 14 0.60 -4.41 1.91
CA GLY A 14 0.87 -3.31 2.84
C GLY A 14 -0.04 -2.12 2.57
N GLY A 15 -0.04 -1.18 3.51
CA GLY A 15 -0.80 0.05 3.42
C GLY A 15 -0.37 1.05 4.50
N ILE A 16 -0.69 2.32 4.29
CA ILE A 16 -0.41 3.39 5.25
C ILE A 16 -1.65 3.55 6.13
N ILE A 17 -1.44 3.56 7.45
CA ILE A 17 -2.53 3.61 8.44
C ILE A 17 -2.38 4.87 9.29
N ALA A 18 -3.47 5.63 9.42
CA ALA A 18 -3.55 6.77 10.31
C ALA A 18 -4.36 6.45 11.57
N ARG A 19 -3.92 6.97 12.73
CA ARG A 19 -4.69 6.87 13.98
C ARG A 19 -5.92 7.77 13.89
N ARG A 20 -7.10 7.22 14.21
CA ARG A 20 -8.38 7.95 14.19
C ARG A 20 -8.39 9.20 15.08
N THR A 21 -7.58 9.21 16.14
CA THR A 21 -7.45 10.35 17.05
C THR A 21 -6.83 11.60 16.42
N LEU A 22 -6.26 11.51 15.20
CA LEU A 22 -5.74 12.65 14.46
C LEU A 22 -6.85 13.52 13.86
N GLY A 23 -8.06 12.98 13.68
CA GLY A 23 -9.19 13.67 13.04
C GLY A 23 -9.12 13.66 11.51
N ASP A 24 -10.30 13.72 10.87
CA ASP A 24 -10.43 13.55 9.42
C ASP A 24 -9.69 14.64 8.61
N GLU A 25 -9.60 15.87 9.12
CA GLU A 25 -8.87 16.96 8.45
C GLU A 25 -7.36 16.66 8.35
N VAL A 26 -6.73 16.27 9.46
CA VAL A 26 -5.30 15.95 9.48
C VAL A 26 -5.02 14.72 8.64
N ILE A 27 -5.88 13.70 8.72
CA ILE A 27 -5.75 12.48 7.92
C ILE A 27 -5.83 12.81 6.42
N GLY A 28 -6.81 13.62 6.00
CA GLY A 28 -6.96 14.04 4.61
C GLY A 28 -5.75 14.84 4.09
N ARG A 29 -5.20 15.75 4.92
CA ARG A 29 -3.97 16.49 4.56
C ARG A 29 -2.77 15.57 4.40
N VAL A 30 -2.59 14.60 5.31
CA VAL A 30 -1.49 13.63 5.23
C VAL A 30 -1.65 12.75 3.98
N GLN A 31 -2.86 12.28 3.69
CA GLN A 31 -3.15 11.51 2.47
C GLN A 31 -2.80 12.30 1.21
N ALA A 32 -3.19 13.59 1.12
CA ALA A 32 -2.85 14.45 -0.02
C ALA A 32 -1.33 14.59 -0.20
N VAL A 33 -0.59 14.87 0.88
CA VAL A 33 0.88 15.01 0.82
C VAL A 33 1.57 13.71 0.40
N ILE A 34 1.07 12.56 0.86
CA ILE A 34 1.59 11.25 0.42
C ILE A 34 1.31 11.05 -1.08
N GLY A 35 0.11 11.40 -1.54
CA GLY A 35 -0.24 11.36 -2.96
C GLY A 35 0.70 12.22 -3.80
N ASP A 36 0.92 13.47 -3.41
CA ASP A 36 1.86 14.38 -4.08
C ASP A 36 3.29 13.81 -4.10
N SER A 37 3.73 13.18 -3.01
CA SER A 37 5.04 12.53 -2.95
C SER A 37 5.19 11.35 -3.91
N ILE A 38 4.12 10.56 -4.10
CA ILE A 38 4.10 9.45 -5.05
C ILE A 38 4.17 9.99 -6.48
N GLU A 39 3.35 10.99 -6.80
CA GLU A 39 3.34 11.62 -8.13
C GLU A 39 4.69 12.25 -8.47
N TYR A 40 5.32 12.91 -7.51
CA TYR A 40 6.67 13.47 -7.66
C TYR A 40 7.68 12.38 -8.03
N ALA A 41 7.69 11.27 -7.29
CA ALA A 41 8.62 10.16 -7.54
C ALA A 41 8.33 9.39 -8.85
N ILE A 42 7.08 9.38 -9.33
CA ILE A 42 6.73 8.80 -10.63
C ILE A 42 7.22 9.71 -11.77
N ALA A 43 7.09 11.02 -11.60
CA ALA A 43 7.50 12.00 -12.61
C ALA A 43 9.03 12.08 -12.78
N ASP A 44 9.78 11.91 -11.69
CA ASP A 44 11.24 11.79 -11.69
C ASP A 44 11.66 10.64 -10.77
N ARG A 45 11.90 9.47 -11.39
CA ARG A 45 12.22 8.26 -10.64
C ARG A 45 13.59 8.30 -9.99
N ASP A 46 14.55 8.98 -10.61
CA ASP A 46 15.92 9.06 -10.10
C ASP A 46 16.00 9.95 -8.86
N ALA A 47 15.05 10.85 -8.66
CA ALA A 47 14.95 11.68 -7.45
C ALA A 47 14.86 10.84 -6.15
N ALA A 48 14.35 9.61 -6.22
CA ALA A 48 14.26 8.73 -5.06
C ALA A 48 15.57 7.96 -4.77
N LEU A 49 16.47 7.80 -5.75
CA LEU A 49 17.68 6.97 -5.64
C LEU A 49 18.59 7.38 -4.47
N PRO A 50 18.89 8.68 -4.22
CA PRO A 50 19.72 9.07 -3.09
C PRO A 50 19.16 8.60 -1.73
N THR A 51 17.84 8.65 -1.57
CA THR A 51 17.16 8.17 -0.35
C THR A 51 17.15 6.64 -0.30
N MET A 52 16.88 5.97 -1.42
CA MET A 52 16.87 4.51 -1.49
C MET A 52 18.23 3.92 -1.12
N ARG A 53 19.33 4.41 -1.71
CA ARG A 53 20.70 3.95 -1.39
C ARG A 53 21.08 4.11 0.09
N ARG A 54 20.50 5.09 0.79
CA ARG A 54 20.76 5.31 2.21
C ARG A 54 20.09 4.26 3.10
N HIS A 55 18.96 3.71 2.66
CA HIS A 55 18.09 2.88 3.50
C HIS A 55 17.98 1.42 3.01
N ALA A 56 18.34 1.15 1.76
CA ALA A 56 18.41 -0.18 1.20
C ALA A 56 19.74 -0.86 1.53
N GLN A 57 19.71 -2.19 1.60
CA GLN A 57 20.93 -3.01 1.71
C GLN A 57 21.60 -3.24 0.34
N GLU A 58 20.83 -3.03 -0.73
CA GLU A 58 21.29 -3.16 -2.11
C GLU A 58 21.93 -1.86 -2.58
N PHE A 59 23.06 -1.98 -3.29
CA PHE A 59 23.84 -0.84 -3.78
C PHE A 59 23.70 -0.63 -5.30
N ASP A 60 23.14 -1.60 -6.02
CA ASP A 60 22.88 -1.52 -7.45
C ASP A 60 21.57 -0.79 -7.75
N ASP A 61 21.65 0.31 -8.50
CA ASP A 61 20.49 1.13 -8.88
C ASP A 61 19.47 0.36 -9.73
N ASP A 62 19.92 -0.53 -10.61
CA ASP A 62 19.02 -1.32 -11.45
C ASP A 62 18.21 -2.29 -10.58
N VAL A 63 18.84 -2.88 -9.56
CA VAL A 63 18.15 -3.77 -8.61
C VAL A 63 17.18 -2.99 -7.72
N LEU A 64 17.56 -1.79 -7.27
CA LEU A 64 16.65 -0.89 -6.55
C LEU A 64 15.42 -0.54 -7.39
N MET A 65 15.63 -0.22 -8.66
CA MET A 65 14.54 0.17 -9.56
C MET A 65 13.63 -1.00 -9.93
N GLN A 66 14.18 -2.21 -10.10
CA GLN A 66 13.38 -3.43 -10.23
C GLN A 66 12.50 -3.69 -9.00
N HIS A 67 13.03 -3.43 -7.79
CA HIS A 67 12.23 -3.51 -6.57
C HIS A 67 11.07 -2.50 -6.59
N VAL A 68 11.34 -1.26 -6.99
CA VAL A 68 10.30 -0.23 -7.14
C VAL A 68 9.25 -0.67 -8.15
N ASP A 69 9.63 -1.17 -9.33
CA ASP A 69 8.67 -1.60 -10.36
C ASP A 69 7.74 -2.73 -9.92
N LEU A 70 8.22 -3.61 -9.04
CA LEU A 70 7.43 -4.70 -8.51
C LEU A 70 6.32 -4.22 -7.55
N TYR A 71 6.59 -3.19 -6.76
CA TYR A 71 5.73 -2.77 -5.64
C TYR A 71 5.03 -1.42 -5.83
N VAL A 72 5.55 -0.56 -6.69
CA VAL A 72 4.99 0.76 -7.00
C VAL A 72 4.26 0.69 -8.33
N ASN A 73 2.93 0.66 -8.26
CA ASN A 73 2.07 0.54 -9.43
C ASN A 73 0.79 1.37 -9.22
N GLN A 74 -0.20 1.20 -10.11
CA GLN A 74 -1.47 1.92 -10.04
C GLN A 74 -2.17 1.83 -8.67
N TRP A 75 -2.02 0.71 -7.94
CA TRP A 75 -2.62 0.52 -6.62
C TRP A 75 -1.91 1.29 -5.50
N THR A 76 -0.68 1.74 -5.75
CA THR A 76 0.06 2.64 -4.85
C THR A 76 -0.55 4.05 -4.88
N ARG A 77 -1.05 4.48 -6.05
CA ARG A 77 -1.72 5.77 -6.23
C ARG A 77 -3.16 5.72 -5.72
N ASP A 78 -3.90 4.72 -6.14
CA ASP A 78 -5.29 4.52 -5.75
C ASP A 78 -5.61 3.04 -5.70
N LEU A 79 -6.12 2.61 -4.55
CA LEU A 79 -6.52 1.24 -4.30
C LEU A 79 -7.65 0.78 -5.24
N GLY A 80 -8.56 1.71 -5.59
CA GLY A 80 -9.74 1.47 -6.40
C GLY A 80 -10.66 0.37 -5.85
N ASP A 81 -11.72 0.04 -6.60
CA ASP A 81 -12.70 -0.96 -6.19
C ASP A 81 -12.08 -2.36 -6.01
N ALA A 82 -11.12 -2.71 -6.87
CA ALA A 82 -10.45 -4.00 -6.84
C ALA A 82 -9.63 -4.19 -5.56
N GLY A 83 -8.87 -3.16 -5.14
CA GLY A 83 -8.09 -3.25 -3.92
C GLY A 83 -8.96 -3.17 -2.65
N VAL A 84 -10.05 -2.39 -2.68
CA VAL A 84 -11.05 -2.40 -1.58
C VAL A 84 -11.68 -3.80 -1.44
N ALA A 85 -12.05 -4.44 -2.56
CA ALA A 85 -12.54 -5.80 -2.56
C ALA A 85 -11.49 -6.79 -2.03
N ALA A 86 -10.22 -6.59 -2.37
CA ALA A 86 -9.11 -7.42 -1.89
C ALA A 86 -8.92 -7.32 -0.36
N LEU A 87 -9.00 -6.11 0.21
CA LEU A 87 -8.96 -5.92 1.67
C LEU A 87 -10.15 -6.58 2.37
N LYS A 88 -11.35 -6.47 1.79
CA LYS A 88 -12.55 -7.15 2.30
C LYS A 88 -12.36 -8.67 2.27
N ARG A 89 -11.82 -9.21 1.17
CA ARG A 89 -11.57 -10.64 1.04
C ARG A 89 -10.55 -11.14 2.06
N LEU A 90 -9.44 -10.40 2.25
CA LEU A 90 -8.44 -10.71 3.26
C LEU A 90 -9.05 -10.74 4.67
N THR A 91 -9.87 -9.74 5.00
CA THR A 91 -10.57 -9.67 6.30
C THR A 91 -11.53 -10.84 6.51
N GLN A 92 -12.26 -11.25 5.45
CA GLN A 92 -13.16 -12.41 5.51
C GLN A 92 -12.40 -13.71 5.79
N GLU A 93 -11.28 -13.97 5.10
CA GLU A 93 -10.47 -15.16 5.35
C GLU A 93 -9.87 -15.13 6.77
N ALA A 94 -9.37 -13.98 7.23
CA ALA A 94 -8.83 -13.82 8.59
C ALA A 94 -9.89 -14.07 9.68
N ARG A 95 -11.15 -13.69 9.44
CA ARG A 95 -12.27 -13.97 10.36
C ARG A 95 -12.60 -15.46 10.43
N LYS A 96 -12.59 -16.18 9.30
CA LYS A 96 -12.86 -17.64 9.28
C LYS A 96 -11.89 -18.44 10.15
N VAL A 97 -10.65 -17.97 10.27
CA VAL A 97 -9.60 -18.61 11.08
C VAL A 97 -9.42 -17.96 12.46
N GLY A 98 -10.29 -17.02 12.84
CA GLY A 98 -10.30 -16.42 14.18
C GLY A 98 -9.17 -15.41 14.48
N ILE A 99 -8.46 -14.90 13.47
CA ILE A 99 -7.38 -13.91 13.66
C ILE A 99 -7.95 -12.52 13.94
N VAL A 100 -9.08 -12.17 13.31
CA VAL A 100 -9.74 -10.86 13.44
C VAL A 100 -11.13 -11.03 14.02
N GLY A 101 -11.44 -10.23 15.05
CA GLY A 101 -12.75 -10.21 15.70
C GLY A 101 -13.84 -9.49 14.88
N PRO A 102 -15.09 -9.47 15.39
CA PRO A 102 -16.22 -8.80 14.72
C PRO A 102 -16.12 -7.26 14.74
N ALA A 103 -15.38 -6.69 15.70
CA ALA A 103 -15.32 -5.25 15.91
C ALA A 103 -14.04 -4.66 15.33
N ASN A 104 -14.16 -4.10 14.12
CA ASN A 104 -13.49 -2.89 13.61
C ASN A 104 -13.45 -2.97 12.09
N GLU A 105 -14.25 -2.12 11.44
CA GLU A 105 -14.17 -1.94 10.00
C GLU A 105 -13.03 -0.95 9.69
N LEU A 106 -12.14 -1.36 8.80
CA LEU A 106 -11.12 -0.47 8.25
C LEU A 106 -11.83 0.57 7.39
N LYS A 107 -11.73 1.86 7.76
CA LYS A 107 -12.18 2.94 6.89
C LYS A 107 -11.11 3.13 5.83
N VAL A 108 -11.43 2.77 4.60
CA VAL A 108 -10.62 3.09 3.42
C VAL A 108 -11.04 4.48 2.94
N PHE A 109 -10.05 5.32 2.64
CA PHE A 109 -10.20 6.68 2.14
C PHE A 109 -9.64 6.78 0.73
#